data_AF-A0A3S4SVF0-F1
#
_entry.id   AF-A0A3S4SVF0-F1
#
_cell.length_a   1.000
_cell.length_b   1.000
_cell.length_c   1.000
_cell.angle_alpha   90.00
_cell.angle_beta   90.00
_cell.angle_gamma   90.00
#
_symmetry.space_group_name_H-M   'P 1'
#
loop_
_entity.id
_entity.type
_entity.pdbx_description
1 polymer ?
#
loop_
_entity_poly.entity_id
_entity_poly.type
_entity_poly.pdbx_seq_one_letter_code
_entity_poly.pdbx_strand_id
1 'polypeptide(L)'
;MANLCAKIAPWNIDVVLDNSSNVTLDNDLWRLIGFGREIDYIKYCSVGITDIFKNIKLAAFDKTYWTMNKQSPYYFSNARQIIREPLNKEHLKIQSLYPKPKYIAYHSKFDQYVLLEKKKIILIF
;
A
#
# COMPACT_ATOMS: atom_id res chain seq x y z
N MET A 1 0.79 3.47 -5.54
CA MET A 1 -0.03 2.92 -6.64
C MET A 1 0.75 2.75 -7.94
N ALA A 2 1.62 3.68 -8.33
CA ALA A 2 2.42 3.59 -9.56
C ALA A 2 3.30 2.33 -9.67
N ASN A 3 3.95 1.91 -8.57
CA ASN A 3 4.72 0.65 -8.53
C ASN A 3 3.87 -0.58 -8.89
N LEU A 4 2.59 -0.60 -8.51
CA LEU A 4 1.71 -1.71 -8.84
C LEU A 4 1.39 -1.75 -10.34
N CYS A 5 1.21 -0.59 -10.98
CA CYS A 5 1.02 -0.50 -12.42
C CYS A 5 2.24 -1.03 -13.19
N ALA A 6 3.44 -0.59 -12.79
CA ALA A 6 4.69 -1.06 -13.39
C ALA A 6 4.92 -2.56 -13.17
N LYS A 7 4.47 -3.11 -12.03
CA LYS A 7 4.54 -4.54 -11.73
C LYS A 7 3.62 -5.38 -12.61
N ILE A 8 2.41 -4.88 -12.91
CA ILE A 8 1.40 -5.61 -13.70
C ILE A 8 1.66 -5.49 -15.20
N ALA A 9 2.08 -4.33 -15.69
CA ALA A 9 2.27 -4.08 -17.12
C ALA A 9 3.54 -3.26 -17.39
N PRO A 10 4.74 -3.79 -17.08
CA PRO A 10 6.00 -3.05 -17.22
C PRO A 10 6.29 -2.59 -18.66
N TRP A 11 5.82 -3.31 -19.68
CA TRP A 11 5.98 -2.94 -21.09
C TRP A 11 5.27 -1.62 -21.47
N ASN A 12 4.27 -1.20 -20.69
CA ASN A 12 3.49 0.01 -20.94
C ASN A 12 3.94 1.22 -20.10
N ILE A 13 4.95 1.06 -19.24
CA ILE A 13 5.40 2.11 -18.32
C ILE A 13 6.80 2.55 -18.69
N ASP A 14 6.97 3.85 -18.98
CA ASP A 14 8.27 4.43 -19.27
C ASP A 14 8.98 4.89 -17.98
N VAL A 15 8.24 5.53 -17.07
CA VAL A 15 8.78 6.07 -15.82
C VAL A 15 7.79 5.90 -14.67
N VAL A 16 8.31 5.53 -13.51
CA VAL A 16 7.60 5.52 -12.23
C VAL A 16 8.21 6.62 -11.37
N LEU A 17 7.45 7.69 -11.16
CA LEU A 17 7.79 8.78 -10.25
C LEU A 17 7.03 8.59 -8.94
N ASP A 18 7.74 8.41 -7.82
CA ASP A 18 7.12 8.06 -6.54
C ASP A 18 7.70 8.85 -5.37
N ASN A 19 6.83 9.55 -4.63
CA ASN A 19 7.19 10.23 -3.38
C ASN A 19 6.62 9.60 -2.12
N SER A 20 5.64 8.73 -2.25
CA SER A 20 4.64 8.55 -1.21
C SER A 20 4.33 7.10 -0.90
N SER A 21 4.94 6.13 -1.59
CA SER A 21 4.65 4.74 -1.30
C SER A 21 5.23 4.32 0.06
N ASN A 22 4.33 3.97 0.98
CA ASN A 22 4.57 2.90 1.95
C ASN A 22 4.43 1.59 1.19
N VAL A 23 5.43 0.71 1.31
CA VAL A 23 5.69 -0.28 0.25
C VAL A 23 5.32 -1.70 0.64
N THR A 24 5.06 -1.93 1.92
CA THR A 24 4.62 -3.22 2.46
C THR A 24 3.17 -3.15 2.88
N LEU A 25 2.39 -4.21 2.60
CA LEU A 25 1.05 -4.37 3.18
C LEU A 25 1.08 -4.35 4.72
N ASP A 26 2.23 -4.66 5.31
CA ASP A 26 2.46 -4.61 6.75
C ASP A 26 2.45 -3.16 7.27
N ASN A 27 1.69 -2.96 8.35
CA ASN A 27 1.40 -1.70 9.04
C ASN A 27 0.28 -0.85 8.41
N ASP A 28 0.53 0.00 7.42
CA ASP A 28 -0.39 1.12 7.10
C ASP A 28 -1.38 0.87 5.95
N LEU A 29 -1.18 -0.21 5.19
CA LEU A 29 -1.98 -0.53 4.00
C LEU A 29 -3.26 -1.30 4.32
N TRP A 30 -3.39 -1.91 5.50
CA TRP A 30 -4.66 -2.49 5.99
C TRP A 30 -5.81 -1.48 5.98
N ARG A 31 -5.49 -0.23 6.33
CA ARG A 31 -6.39 0.92 6.23
C ARG A 31 -6.89 1.15 4.80
N LEU A 32 -6.02 0.98 3.81
CA LEU A 32 -6.31 1.24 2.40
C LEU A 32 -7.08 0.10 1.71
N ILE A 33 -7.03 -1.13 2.24
CA ILE A 33 -7.81 -2.26 1.73
C ILE A 33 -9.23 -2.26 2.33
N GLY A 34 -9.44 -1.56 3.45
CA GLY A 34 -10.73 -1.48 4.14
C GLY A 34 -10.98 -2.61 5.15
N PHE A 35 -9.98 -3.48 5.39
CA PHE A 35 -10.04 -4.50 6.46
C PHE A 35 -9.42 -4.04 7.78
N GLY A 36 -8.85 -2.83 7.81
CA GLY A 36 -8.21 -2.30 9.01
C GLY A 36 -9.15 -2.32 10.22
N ARG A 37 -10.43 -2.05 9.99
CA ARG A 37 -11.48 -2.05 11.02
C ARG A 37 -11.64 -3.41 11.69
N GLU A 38 -11.63 -4.49 10.93
CA GLU A 38 -11.81 -5.86 11.42
C GLU A 38 -10.62 -6.35 12.24
N ILE A 39 -9.43 -5.79 12.01
CA ILE A 39 -8.21 -6.11 12.75
C ILE A 39 -8.11 -5.23 14.01
N ASP A 40 -8.18 -3.91 13.86
CA ASP A 40 -8.14 -2.95 14.96
C ASP A 40 -8.76 -1.61 14.50
N TYR A 41 -9.92 -1.32 15.08
CA TYR A 41 -10.72 -0.13 14.80
C TYR A 41 -9.95 1.18 15.04
N ILE A 42 -9.09 1.25 16.05
CA ILE A 42 -8.42 2.50 16.41
C ILE A 42 -7.14 2.65 15.59
N LYS A 43 -6.35 1.57 15.52
CA LYS A 43 -5.04 1.59 14.87
C LYS A 43 -5.12 1.79 13.36
N TYR A 44 -6.13 1.23 12.70
CA TYR A 44 -6.23 1.24 11.23
C TYR A 44 -7.42 2.05 10.71
N CYS A 45 -7.86 3.06 11.46
CA CYS A 45 -8.88 3.99 10.98
C CYS A 45 -8.39 4.81 9.78
N SER A 46 -9.27 5.06 8.81
CA SER A 46 -8.96 5.88 7.61
C SER A 46 -8.63 7.31 8.00
N VAL A 47 -9.44 7.89 8.87
CA VAL A 47 -9.22 9.19 9.48
C VAL A 47 -9.75 9.15 10.91
N GLY A 48 -9.04 9.77 11.84
CA GLY A 48 -9.48 9.74 13.23
C GLY A 48 -8.89 10.88 14.05
N ILE A 49 -9.66 11.26 15.07
CA ILE A 49 -9.21 12.07 16.19
C ILE A 49 -9.07 11.10 17.37
N THR A 50 -7.95 10.39 17.41
CA THR A 50 -7.68 9.31 18.37
C THR A 50 -6.86 9.76 19.57
N ASP A 51 -6.16 10.90 19.46
CA ASP A 51 -5.15 11.33 20.43
C ASP A 51 -5.44 12.72 21.05
N ILE A 52 -6.48 13.43 20.58
CA ILE A 52 -6.83 14.77 21.10
C ILE A 52 -7.64 14.67 22.40
N PHE A 53 -8.54 13.69 22.51
CA PHE A 53 -9.39 13.52 23.69
C PHE A 53 -8.93 12.32 24.51
N LYS A 54 -8.82 12.49 25.83
CA LYS A 54 -8.31 11.45 26.73
C LYS A 54 -9.20 10.20 26.80
N ASN A 55 -10.52 10.38 26.71
CA ASN A 55 -11.50 9.32 26.95
C ASN A 55 -12.39 9.01 25.72
N ILE A 56 -12.21 9.74 24.60
CA ILE A 56 -13.04 9.60 23.41
C ILE A 56 -12.11 9.45 22.21
N LYS A 57 -12.38 8.45 21.38
CA LYS A 57 -11.69 8.28 20.09
C LYS A 57 -12.74 8.33 19.00
N LEU A 58 -12.54 9.25 18.06
CA LEU A 58 -13.36 9.33 16.85
C LEU A 58 -12.56 8.73 15.71
N ALA A 59 -13.08 7.67 15.12
CA ALA A 59 -12.45 6.96 14.01
C ALA A 59 -13.49 6.75 12.90
N ALA A 60 -13.13 7.12 11.68
CA ALA A 60 -13.90 6.87 10.47
C ALA A 60 -13.12 5.95 9.53
N PHE A 61 -13.87 5.21 8.71
CA PHE A 61 -13.34 4.18 7.84
C PHE A 61 -13.94 4.31 6.45
N ASP A 62 -13.11 4.04 5.46
CA ASP A 62 -13.58 3.84 4.10
C ASP A 62 -14.38 2.54 4.02
N LYS A 63 -15.51 2.58 3.33
CA LYS A 63 -16.30 1.38 3.04
C LYS A 63 -15.79 0.80 1.72
N THR A 64 -15.28 -0.42 1.76
CA THR A 64 -14.85 -1.13 0.55
C THR A 64 -15.84 -2.27 0.24
N TYR A 65 -15.83 -2.72 -1.02
CA TYR A 65 -16.60 -3.91 -1.42
C TYR A 65 -15.92 -5.21 -0.99
N TRP A 66 -14.65 -5.17 -0.60
CA TRP A 66 -13.88 -6.35 -0.21
C TRP A 66 -14.51 -7.04 1.00
N THR A 67 -14.50 -8.36 0.98
CA THR A 67 -15.06 -9.17 2.07
C THR A 67 -14.29 -10.47 2.26
N MET A 68 -14.35 -11.06 3.46
CA MET A 68 -13.81 -12.38 3.74
C MET A 68 -14.79 -13.52 3.38
N ASN A 69 -16.01 -13.19 2.95
CA ASN A 69 -16.98 -14.16 2.45
C ASN A 69 -16.51 -14.77 1.12
N LYS A 70 -16.16 -16.06 1.13
CA LYS A 70 -15.63 -16.80 -0.03
C LYS A 70 -16.63 -16.92 -1.19
N GLN A 71 -17.93 -16.86 -0.90
CA GLN A 71 -18.99 -16.94 -1.91
C GLN A 71 -19.26 -15.59 -2.59
N SER A 72 -18.73 -14.49 -2.06
CA SER A 72 -18.90 -13.17 -2.64
C SER A 72 -18.00 -12.98 -3.88
N PRO A 73 -18.48 -12.31 -4.95
CA PRO A 73 -17.62 -11.87 -6.05
C PRO A 73 -16.48 -10.96 -5.58
N TYR A 74 -16.66 -10.31 -4.42
CA TYR A 74 -15.68 -9.42 -3.79
C TYR A 74 -14.84 -10.09 -2.70
N TYR A 75 -14.77 -11.43 -2.68
CA TYR A 75 -13.91 -12.15 -1.75
C TYR A 75 -12.44 -11.72 -1.85
N PHE A 76 -11.82 -11.22 -0.78
CA PHE A 76 -10.40 -10.86 -0.77
C PHE A 76 -9.52 -12.09 -0.55
N SER A 77 -9.29 -12.84 -1.63
CA SER A 77 -8.47 -14.04 -1.62
C SER A 77 -6.98 -13.74 -1.49
N ASN A 78 -6.19 -14.77 -1.13
CA ASN A 78 -4.73 -14.67 -1.08
C ASN A 78 -4.12 -14.22 -2.42
N ALA A 79 -4.67 -14.67 -3.55
CA ALA A 79 -4.22 -14.19 -4.87
C ALA A 79 -4.45 -12.68 -5.06
N ARG A 80 -5.59 -12.16 -4.58
CA ARG A 80 -5.92 -10.72 -4.60
C ARG A 80 -5.03 -9.91 -3.65
N GLN A 81 -4.53 -10.52 -2.57
CA GLN A 81 -3.51 -9.93 -1.70
C GLN A 81 -2.13 -9.90 -2.38
N ILE A 82 -1.65 -11.04 -2.87
CA ILE A 82 -0.32 -11.21 -3.49
C ILE A 82 -0.13 -10.28 -4.69
N ILE A 83 -1.15 -10.12 -5.54
CA ILE A 83 -1.04 -9.22 -6.68
C ILE A 83 -0.82 -7.77 -6.23
N ARG A 84 -1.47 -7.35 -5.13
CA ARG A 84 -1.42 -5.99 -4.57
C ARG A 84 -0.19 -5.70 -3.72
N GLU A 85 0.54 -6.72 -3.28
CA GLU A 85 1.79 -6.58 -2.51
C GLU A 85 2.92 -6.08 -3.43
N PRO A 86 3.36 -4.81 -3.35
CA PRO A 86 4.36 -4.26 -4.25
C PRO A 86 5.72 -4.97 -4.14
N LEU A 87 6.10 -5.44 -2.95
CA LEU A 87 7.40 -6.08 -2.69
C LEU A 87 7.40 -7.60 -2.83
N ASN A 88 6.42 -8.16 -3.54
CA ASN A 88 6.42 -9.59 -3.80
C ASN A 88 7.66 -9.99 -4.63
N LYS A 89 8.60 -10.70 -4.01
CA LYS A 89 9.91 -11.05 -4.59
C LYS A 89 9.81 -11.78 -5.92
N GLU A 90 8.90 -12.74 -6.04
CA GLU A 90 8.74 -13.52 -7.29
C GLU A 90 8.25 -12.64 -8.43
N HIS A 91 7.30 -11.74 -8.15
CA HIS A 91 6.81 -10.80 -9.16
C HIS A 91 7.90 -9.78 -9.54
N LEU A 92 8.69 -9.29 -8.58
CA LEU A 92 9.80 -8.36 -8.85
C LEU A 92 10.90 -9.01 -9.70
N LYS A 93 11.22 -10.30 -9.48
CA LYS A 93 12.14 -11.04 -10.35
C LYS A 93 11.63 -11.08 -11.79
N ILE A 94 10.36 -11.39 -12.00
CA ILE A 94 9.75 -11.39 -13.34
C ILE A 94 9.80 -9.98 -13.94
N GLN A 95 9.46 -8.97 -13.15
CA GLN A 95 9.48 -7.57 -13.58
C GLN A 95 10.88 -7.11 -14.00
N SER A 96 11.94 -7.52 -13.30
CA SER A 96 13.33 -7.15 -13.63
C SER A 96 13.79 -7.62 -15.01
N LEU A 97 13.09 -8.59 -15.62
CA LEU A 97 13.34 -9.00 -17.00
C LEU A 97 12.84 -7.96 -18.02
N TYR A 98 12.10 -6.94 -17.59
CA TYR A 98 11.56 -5.86 -18.41
C TYR A 98 12.20 -4.52 -18.01
N PRO A 99 13.33 -4.12 -18.61
CA PRO A 99 14.11 -2.96 -18.17
C PRO A 99 13.53 -1.60 -18.58
N LYS A 100 12.34 -1.58 -19.21
CA LYS A 100 11.73 -0.36 -19.76
C LYS A 100 11.38 0.68 -18.67
N PRO A 101 10.69 0.33 -17.57
CA PRO A 101 10.32 1.32 -16.58
C PRO A 101 11.55 1.86 -15.83
N LYS A 102 11.73 3.19 -15.85
CA LYS A 102 12.71 3.87 -14.99
C LYS A 102 12.06 4.26 -13.67
N TYR A 103 12.74 4.02 -12.55
CA TYR A 103 12.25 4.38 -11.23
C TYR A 103 12.92 5.65 -10.72
N ILE A 104 12.12 6.62 -10.34
CA ILE A 104 12.56 7.86 -9.70
C ILE A 104 11.80 8.00 -8.40
N ALA A 105 12.48 7.71 -7.29
CA ALA A 105 11.93 7.98 -5.97
C ALA A 105 12.41 9.33 -5.46
N TYR A 106 11.53 10.08 -4.83
CA TYR A 106 11.85 11.34 -4.16
C TYR A 106 11.19 11.41 -2.80
N HIS A 107 11.65 12.34 -1.95
CA HIS A 107 11.05 12.54 -0.64
C HIS A 107 11.00 14.03 -0.37
N SER A 108 9.82 14.52 0.04
CA SER A 108 9.70 15.91 0.44
C SER A 108 10.43 16.11 1.77
N LYS A 109 11.24 17.17 1.86
CA LYS A 109 11.90 17.58 3.11
C LYS A 109 10.89 17.87 4.24
N PHE A 110 9.64 18.16 3.90
CA PHE A 110 8.57 18.49 4.83
C PHE A 110 7.59 17.33 5.06
N ASP A 111 7.84 16.14 4.50
CA ASP A 111 6.99 14.97 4.73
C ASP A 111 7.17 14.45 6.16
N GLN A 112 6.11 14.59 6.96
CA GLN A 112 6.06 14.16 8.37
C GLN A 112 5.39 12.79 8.54
N TYR A 113 4.84 12.22 7.46
CA TYR A 113 4.01 11.02 7.53
C TYR A 113 4.82 9.73 7.35
N VAL A 114 5.87 9.76 6.53
CA VAL A 114 6.72 8.57 6.29
C VAL A 114 8.19 8.95 6.39
N LEU A 115 8.87 8.37 7.37
CA LEU A 115 10.31 8.56 7.60
C LEU A 115 11.15 8.14 6.38
N LEU A 116 12.15 8.96 6.03
CA LEU A 116 13.07 8.72 4.91
C LEU A 116 13.76 7.35 4.99
N GLU A 117 14.12 6.88 6.19
CA GLU A 117 14.77 5.58 6.39
C GLU A 117 13.89 4.40 5.94
N LYS A 118 12.57 4.49 6.17
CA LYS A 118 11.61 3.50 5.71
C LYS A 118 11.44 3.49 4.18
N LYS A 119 11.85 4.56 3.49
CA LYS A 119 11.81 4.68 2.02
C LYS A 119 13.06 4.15 1.32
N LYS A 120 14.22 4.08 1.98
CA LYS A 120 15.48 3.63 1.34
C LYS A 120 15.48 2.18 0.86
N ILE A 121 14.63 1.32 1.43
CA ILE A 121 14.48 -0.10 1.03
C ILE A 121 14.02 -0.23 -0.43
N ILE A 122 13.37 0.80 -0.99
CA ILE A 122 12.75 0.79 -2.31
C ILE A 122 13.76 1.03 -3.44
N LEU A 123 14.90 1.66 -3.14
CA LEU A 123 15.85 2.19 -4.12
C LEU A 123 16.93 1.18 -4.56
N ILE A 124 16.81 -0.10 -4.18
CA ILE A 124 17.85 -1.12 -4.43
C ILE A 124 17.51 -2.03 -5.63
N PHE A 125 16.46 -1.70 -6.40
CA PHE A 125 16.12 -2.43 -7.64
C PHE A 125 16.39 -1.59 -8.88
#